data_AF-A0A1I2EIC1-F1
#
_entry.id   AF-A0A1I2EIC1-F1
#
_cell.length_a   1.000
_cell.length_b   1.000
_cell.length_c   1.000
_cell.angle_alpha   90.00
_cell.angle_beta   90.00
_cell.angle_gamma   90.00
#
_symmetry.space_group_name_H-M   'P 1'
#
loop_
_entity.id
_entity.type
_entity.pdbx_description
1 polymer ?
#
loop_
_entity_poly.entity_id
_entity_poly.type
_entity_poly.pdbx_seq_one_letter_code
_entity_poly.pdbx_strand_id
1 'polypeptide(L)' 'MKNLINSIKFFFYCIKIYLEGGAEAMAMCYVTCIVAGVRTYKQVPAFLKARVKELLIAMDLQELIIED' A
#
# COMPACT_ATOMS: atom_id res chain seq x y z
N MET A 1 7.19 -25.38 -1.55
CA MET A 1 7.49 -25.09 -0.12
C MET A 1 8.35 -23.85 0.10
N LYS A 2 9.50 -23.70 -0.59
CA LYS A 2 10.38 -22.51 -0.44
C LYS A 2 9.64 -21.19 -0.68
N ASN A 3 8.77 -21.13 -1.70
CA ASN A 3 7.98 -19.93 -2.01
C ASN A 3 6.99 -19.56 -0.89
N LEU A 4 6.34 -20.56 -0.27
CA LEU A 4 5.41 -20.33 0.83
C LEU A 4 6.15 -19.80 2.08
N ILE A 5 7.30 -20.39 2.41
CA ILE A 5 8.16 -19.93 3.52
C ILE A 5 8.67 -18.50 3.24
N ASN A 6 9.03 -18.20 1.99
CA ASN A 6 9.47 -16.86 1.59
C ASN A 6 8.34 -15.83 1.69
N SER A 7 7.12 -16.19 1.28
CA SER A 7 5.95 -15.33 1.44
C SER A 7 5.62 -15.05 2.91
N ILE A 8 5.75 -16.06 3.78
CA ILE A 8 5.54 -15.90 5.23
C ILE A 8 6.63 -15.00 5.84
N LYS A 9 7.90 -15.20 5.50
CA LYS A 9 9.01 -14.34 5.95
C LYS A 9 8.85 -12.90 5.47
N PHE A 10 8.44 -12.73 4.22
CA PHE A 10 8.15 -11.41 3.65
C PHE A 10 7.00 -10.73 4.38
N PHE A 11 5.94 -11.46 4.73
CA PHE A 11 4.83 -10.94 5.52
C PHE A 11 5.28 -10.40 6.89
N PHE A 12 6.09 -11.15 7.63
CA PHE A 12 6.64 -10.69 8.91
C PHE A 12 7.61 -9.51 8.75
N TYR A 13 8.36 -9.45 7.66
CA TYR A 13 9.26 -8.35 7.35
C TYR A 13 8.47 -7.05 7.06
N CYS A 14 7.39 -7.13 6.29
CA CYS A 14 6.50 -6.00 6.06
C CYS A 14 5.85 -5.51 7.37
N ILE A 15 5.45 -6.42 8.27
CA ILE A 15 4.92 -6.06 9.60
C ILE A 15 5.98 -5.34 10.44
N LYS A 16 7.23 -5.82 10.44
CA LYS A 16 8.32 -5.18 11.18
C LYS A 16 8.55 -3.74 10.70
N ILE A 17 8.66 -3.54 9.39
CA ILE A 17 8.82 -2.21 8.78
C ILE A 17 7.64 -1.29 9.13
N TYR A 18 6.42 -1.83 9.12
CA TYR A 18 5.23 -1.08 9.49
C TYR A 18 5.29 -0.56 10.95
N LEU A 19 5.72 -1.41 11.90
CA LEU A 19 5.86 -1.04 13.31
C LEU A 19 6.96 -0.01 13.56
N GLU A 20 7.99 0.03 12.71
CA GLU A 20 9.09 1.00 12.76
C GLU A 20 8.73 2.33 12.05
N GLY A 21 7.46 2.58 11.73
CA GLY A 21 6.99 3.82 11.08
C GLY A 21 7.03 3.77 9.55
N GLY A 22 7.35 2.62 8.95
CA GLY A 22 7.34 2.43 7.50
C GLY A 22 5.95 2.42 6.85
N ALA A 23 4.89 2.58 7.65
CA ALA A 23 3.52 2.68 7.15
C ALA A 23 3.33 3.83 6.15
N GLU A 24 3.95 4.99 6.40
CA GLU A 24 3.90 6.14 5.48
C GLU A 24 4.67 5.86 4.18
N ALA A 25 5.85 5.26 4.28
CA ALA A 25 6.63 4.85 3.11
C ALA A 25 5.88 3.81 2.26
N MET A 26 5.21 2.86 2.91
CA MET A 26 4.36 1.87 2.23
C MET A 26 3.14 2.52 1.58
N ALA A 27 2.47 3.46 2.24
CA ALA A 27 1.34 4.18 1.68
C ALA A 27 1.77 4.99 0.44
N MET A 28 2.90 5.72 0.53
CA MET A 28 3.48 6.43 -0.61
C MET A 28 3.88 5.50 -1.76
N CYS A 29 4.44 4.32 -1.49
CA CYS A 29 4.70 3.32 -2.53
C CYS A 29 3.41 2.87 -3.25
N TYR A 30 2.29 2.75 -2.53
CA TYR A 30 1.01 2.45 -3.16
C TYR A 30 0.48 3.62 -3.99
N VAL A 31 0.59 4.85 -3.50
CA VAL A 31 0.22 6.06 -4.25
C VAL A 31 1.00 6.12 -5.57
N THR A 32 2.32 5.93 -5.54
CA THR A 32 3.15 5.92 -6.76
C THR A 32 2.75 4.81 -7.72
N CYS A 33 2.44 3.61 -7.21
CA CYS A 33 1.95 2.50 -8.04
C CYS A 33 0.59 2.78 -8.68
N ILE A 34 -0.30 3.49 -7.98
CA ILE A 34 -1.62 3.89 -8.49
C ILE A 34 -1.48 4.95 -9.59
N VAL A 35 -0.66 5.99 -9.35
CA VAL A 35 -0.34 7.02 -10.36
C VAL A 35 0.30 6.41 -11.60
N ALA A 36 1.16 5.40 -11.43
CA ALA A 36 1.78 4.68 -12.54
C ALA A 36 0.83 3.69 -13.26
N GLY A 37 -0.40 3.48 -12.75
CA GLY A 37 -1.38 2.55 -13.33
C GLY A 37 -1.05 1.06 -13.16
N VAL A 38 -0.02 0.72 -12.39
CA VAL A 38 0.37 -0.69 -12.13
C VAL A 38 -0.42 -1.31 -10.98
N ARG A 39 -1.09 -0.49 -10.17
CA ARG A 39 -2.02 -0.89 -9.12
C ARG A 39 -3.28 -0.02 -9.16
N THR A 40 -4.38 -0.54 -8.62
CA THR A 40 -5.60 0.25 -8.38
C THR A 40 -5.83 0.42 -6.88
N TYR A 41 -6.63 1.43 -6.50
CA TYR A 41 -6.95 1.67 -5.09
C TYR A 41 -7.59 0.45 -4.39
N LYS A 42 -8.33 -0.40 -5.11
CA LYS A 42 -8.86 -1.67 -4.58
C LYS A 42 -7.80 -2.67 -4.13
N GLN A 43 -6.62 -2.62 -4.75
CA GLN A 43 -5.51 -3.52 -4.44
C GLN A 43 -4.71 -3.05 -3.22
N VAL A 44 -5.09 -1.90 -2.64
CA VAL A 44 -4.52 -1.40 -1.40
C VAL A 44 -5.03 -2.27 -0.23
N PRO A 45 -4.14 -2.81 0.62
CA PRO A 45 -4.52 -3.56 1.81
C PRO A 45 -5.40 -2.72 2.74
N ALA A 46 -6.40 -3.34 3.38
CA ALA A 46 -7.37 -2.64 4.23
C ALA A 46 -6.73 -1.75 5.30
N PHE A 47 -5.62 -2.20 5.91
CA PHE A 47 -4.91 -1.44 6.95
C PHE A 47 -4.14 -0.21 6.42
N LEU A 48 -3.89 -0.12 5.11
CA LEU A 48 -3.24 1.03 4.45
C LEU A 48 -4.23 1.92 3.69
N LYS A 49 -5.45 1.45 3.40
CA LYS A 49 -6.44 2.17 2.58
C LYS A 49 -6.65 3.61 3.06
N ALA A 50 -6.88 3.82 4.36
CA ALA A 50 -7.09 5.15 4.92
C ALA A 50 -5.92 6.10 4.64
N ARG A 51 -4.68 5.66 4.89
CA ARG A 51 -3.47 6.46 4.65
C ARG A 51 -3.26 6.77 3.16
N VAL A 52 -3.44 5.78 2.30
CA VAL A 52 -3.34 5.97 0.84
C VAL A 52 -4.40 6.95 0.34
N LYS A 53 -5.62 6.86 0.86
CA LYS A 53 -6.71 7.78 0.54
C LYS A 53 -6.37 9.23 0.92
N GLU A 54 -5.88 9.43 2.14
CA GLU A 54 -5.47 10.74 2.64
C GLU A 54 -4.36 11.34 1.77
N LEU A 55 -3.36 10.54 1.39
CA LEU A 55 -2.27 10.99 0.51
C LEU A 55 -2.76 11.34 -0.90
N LEU A 56 -3.65 10.54 -1.49
CA LEU A 56 -4.24 10.86 -2.81
C LEU A 56 -5.03 12.17 -2.76
N ILE A 57 -5.80 12.41 -1.70
CA ILE A 57 -6.53 13.67 -1.51
C ILE A 57 -5.55 14.84 -1.31
N ALA A 58 -4.52 14.67 -0.50
CA ALA A 58 -3.51 15.70 -0.27
C ALA A 58 -2.73 16.09 -1.54
N MET A 59 -2.66 15.17 -2.51
CA MET A 59 -2.05 15.37 -3.82
C MET A 59 -3.03 15.80 -4.91
N ASP A 60 -4.31 16.02 -4.57
CA ASP A 60 -5.40 16.39 -5.50
C ASP A 60 -5.65 15.33 -6.60
N LEU A 61 -5.52 14.05 -6.23
CA LEU A 61 -5.67 12.87 -7.09
C LEU A 61 -6.84 11.97 -6.64
N GLN A 62 -7.89 12.56 -6.06
CA GLN A 62 -9.03 11.81 -5.51
C GLN A 62 -9.77 10.96 -6.54
N GLU A 63 -9.70 11.30 -7.83
CA GLU A 63 -10.29 10.56 -8.94
C GLU A 63 -9.72 9.14 -9.10
N LEU A 64 -8.52 8.88 -8.55
CA LEU A 64 -7.91 7.55 -8.57
C LEU A 64 -8.48 6.61 -7.49
N ILE A 65 -9.34 7.11 -6.59
CA ILE A 65 -9.98 6.35 -5.51
C ILE A 65 -11.23 5.64 -6.05
N ILE A 66 -11.03 4.56 -6.80
CA ILE A 66 -12.10 3.73 -7.36
C ILE A 66 -12.21 2.42 -6.57
N GLU A 67 -13.35 2.17 -5.93
CA GLU A 67 -13.59 0.98 -5.10
C GLU A 67 -14.27 -0.19 -5.84
N ASP A 68 -14.87 0.05 -7.02
CA ASP A 68 -15.80 -0.85 -7.77
C ASP A 68 -15.16 -1.90 -8.66
#